data_AF-F0NC37-F1
#
_entry.id   AF-F0NC37-F1
#
_cell.length_a   1.000
_cell.length_b   1.000
_cell.length_c   1.000
_cell.angle_alpha   90.00
_cell.angle_beta   90.00
_cell.angle_gamma   90.00
#
_symmetry.space_group_name_H-M   'P 1'
#
loop_
_entity.id
_entity.type
_entity.pdbx_description
1 polymer ?
#
loop_
_entity_poly.entity_id
_entity_poly.type
_entity_poly.pdbx_seq_one_letter_code
_entity_poly.pdbx_strand_id
1 'polypeptide(L)'
;MSIKILDDRDTIILEFLVIYGYLTSYKLAKISDIPMATVWRILVNLKSLSLVTKQKKGFTITPRGLVFAYYLTKKDNIRLQALQKLKESWKYDGSVNEIRSFLDALNQFLKKYEISLISVCFNHPLSVISLMLPKAKELDEFSQRLLARFILKAFPTVVLPTGCKAIISFDEKGEPYALAADCKDEGVHIFHKCPYINKYFSVEVKPR
;
A
#
# COMPACT_ATOMS: atom_id res chain seq x y z
N MET A 1 15.02 18.33 1.49
CA MET A 1 14.32 19.58 1.09
C MET A 1 12.91 19.21 0.61
N SER A 2 11.83 19.52 1.36
CA SER A 2 10.48 19.06 1.01
C SER A 2 9.81 20.02 0.02
N ILE A 3 9.64 19.62 -1.24
CA ILE A 3 8.78 20.35 -2.17
C ILE A 3 7.36 20.26 -1.58
N LYS A 4 6.85 21.38 -1.07
CA LYS A 4 5.49 21.47 -0.52
C LYS A 4 4.53 21.52 -1.70
N ILE A 5 4.18 20.36 -2.23
CA ILE A 5 3.36 20.23 -3.45
C ILE A 5 1.89 20.57 -3.18
N LEU A 6 1.41 20.30 -1.96
CA LEU A 6 0.04 20.57 -1.53
C LEU A 6 0.03 21.56 -0.37
N ASP A 7 -0.92 22.49 -0.40
CA ASP A 7 -1.18 23.44 0.68
C ASP A 7 -2.23 22.91 1.67
N ASP A 8 -2.56 23.73 2.67
CA ASP A 8 -3.52 23.35 3.71
C ASP A 8 -4.95 23.21 3.15
N ARG A 9 -5.31 23.96 2.11
CA ARG A 9 -6.63 23.87 1.45
C ARG A 9 -6.73 22.62 0.60
N ASP A 10 -5.68 22.24 -0.12
CA ASP A 10 -5.59 20.97 -0.83
C ASP A 10 -5.82 19.80 0.13
N THR A 11 -5.18 19.86 1.31
CA THR A 11 -5.34 18.86 2.36
C THR A 11 -6.79 18.81 2.85
N ILE A 12 -7.41 19.95 3.15
CA ILE A 12 -8.83 20.02 3.57
C ILE A 12 -9.76 19.37 2.52
N ILE A 13 -9.54 19.63 1.23
CA ILE A 13 -10.36 19.04 0.16
C ILE A 13 -10.19 17.50 0.12
N LEU A 14 -8.97 17.00 0.30
CA LEU A 14 -8.72 15.56 0.43
C LEU A 14 -9.43 14.98 1.65
N GLU A 15 -9.38 15.63 2.82
CA GLU A 15 -10.07 15.19 4.04
C GLU A 15 -11.58 15.04 3.80
N PHE A 16 -12.21 16.02 3.14
CA PHE A 16 -13.63 15.92 2.80
C PHE A 16 -13.93 14.75 1.85
N LEU A 17 -13.06 14.51 0.87
CA LEU A 17 -13.22 13.36 -0.03
C LEU A 17 -12.95 12.02 0.67
N VAL A 18 -12.08 11.96 1.68
CA VAL A 18 -11.94 10.79 2.56
C VAL A 18 -13.27 10.52 3.26
N ILE A 19 -13.87 11.52 3.90
CA ILE A 19 -15.14 11.35 4.65
C ILE A 19 -16.27 10.91 3.73
N TYR A 20 -16.54 11.69 2.68
CA TYR A 20 -17.75 11.55 1.89
C TYR A 20 -17.61 10.62 0.68
N GLY A 21 -16.37 10.27 0.26
CA GLY A 21 -16.07 9.39 -0.87
C GLY A 21 -16.32 10.01 -2.25
N TYR A 22 -17.45 10.69 -2.43
CA TYR A 22 -17.83 11.38 -3.66
C TYR A 22 -18.44 12.75 -3.34
N LEU A 23 -17.94 13.82 -3.97
CA LEU A 23 -18.50 15.15 -3.85
C LEU A 23 -18.46 15.93 -5.16
N THR A 24 -19.47 16.77 -5.40
CA THR A 24 -19.42 17.79 -6.46
C THR A 24 -18.62 18.99 -5.98
N SER A 25 -18.07 19.79 -6.90
CA SER A 25 -17.39 21.04 -6.54
C SER A 25 -18.31 21.98 -5.74
N TYR A 26 -19.60 22.03 -6.10
CA TYR A 26 -20.62 22.79 -5.37
C TYR A 26 -20.75 22.36 -3.91
N LYS A 27 -20.92 21.06 -3.69
CA LYS A 27 -21.09 20.53 -2.34
C LYS A 27 -19.82 20.74 -1.52
N LEU A 28 -18.63 20.52 -2.11
CA LEU A 28 -17.35 20.80 -1.49
C LEU A 28 -17.22 22.26 -1.08
N ALA A 29 -17.54 23.20 -1.96
CA ALA A 29 -17.49 24.64 -1.67
C ALA A 29 -18.40 24.99 -0.47
N LYS A 30 -19.62 24.46 -0.45
CA LYS A 30 -20.58 24.71 0.63
C LYS A 30 -20.13 24.18 1.99
N ILE A 31 -19.49 23.00 2.04
CA ILE A 31 -19.10 22.37 3.32
C ILE A 31 -17.71 22.77 3.81
N SER A 32 -16.84 23.24 2.92
CA SER A 32 -15.47 23.65 3.25
C SER A 32 -15.30 25.14 3.50
N ASP A 33 -16.34 25.94 3.20
CA ASP A 33 -16.29 27.41 3.19
C ASP A 33 -15.21 27.98 2.24
N ILE A 34 -14.80 27.20 1.23
CA ILE A 34 -13.86 27.62 0.19
C ILE A 34 -14.67 28.08 -1.04
N PRO A 35 -14.34 29.24 -1.65
CA PRO A 35 -15.01 29.70 -2.86
C PRO A 35 -15.01 28.64 -3.96
N MET A 36 -16.15 28.47 -4.63
CA MET A 36 -16.34 27.46 -5.68
C MET A 36 -15.22 27.47 -6.73
N ALA A 37 -14.82 28.64 -7.23
CA ALA A 37 -13.77 28.77 -8.23
C ALA A 37 -12.43 28.22 -7.71
N THR A 38 -12.13 28.43 -6.43
CA THR A 38 -10.93 27.91 -5.77
C THR A 38 -11.02 26.40 -5.57
N VAL A 39 -12.15 25.88 -5.11
CA VAL A 39 -12.40 24.43 -5.03
C VAL A 39 -12.20 23.75 -6.38
N TRP A 40 -12.73 24.34 -7.45
CA TRP A 40 -12.55 23.81 -8.79
C TRP A 40 -11.07 23.77 -9.22
N ARG A 41 -10.31 24.86 -9.00
CA ARG A 41 -8.87 24.89 -9.30
C ARG A 41 -8.11 23.82 -8.52
N ILE A 42 -8.39 23.68 -7.22
CA ILE A 42 -7.80 22.64 -6.37
C ILE A 42 -8.11 21.24 -6.93
N LEU A 43 -9.38 20.94 -7.24
CA LEU A 43 -9.79 19.64 -7.77
C LEU A 43 -9.15 19.33 -9.12
N VAL A 44 -8.96 20.33 -9.99
CA VAL A 44 -8.23 20.18 -11.26
C VAL A 44 -6.76 19.85 -10.99
N ASN A 45 -6.10 20.54 -10.06
CA ASN A 45 -4.72 20.25 -9.67
C ASN A 45 -4.57 18.85 -9.05
N LEU A 46 -5.41 18.51 -8.07
CA LEU A 46 -5.43 17.17 -7.46
C LEU A 46 -5.68 16.07 -8.51
N LYS A 47 -6.50 16.35 -9.53
CA LYS A 47 -6.73 15.43 -10.65
C LYS A 47 -5.46 15.26 -11.49
N SER A 48 -4.73 16.33 -11.83
CA SER A 48 -3.47 16.21 -12.58
C SER A 48 -2.41 15.42 -11.80
N LEU A 49 -2.45 15.43 -10.47
CA LEU A 49 -1.57 14.63 -9.61
C LEU A 49 -2.11 13.21 -9.34
N SER A 50 -3.21 12.82 -9.99
CA SER A 50 -3.90 11.53 -9.82
C SER A 50 -4.34 11.22 -8.38
N LEU A 51 -4.59 12.26 -7.57
CA LEU A 51 -5.09 12.14 -6.19
C LEU A 51 -6.62 12.05 -6.13
N VAL A 52 -7.28 12.58 -7.16
CA VAL A 52 -8.74 12.47 -7.34
C VAL A 52 -9.07 12.14 -8.79
N THR A 53 -10.22 11.51 -9.01
CA THR A 53 -10.76 11.23 -10.33
C THR A 53 -12.05 12.00 -10.54
N LYS A 54 -12.16 12.70 -11.68
CA LYS A 54 -13.41 13.33 -12.09
C LYS A 54 -14.37 12.26 -12.63
N GLN A 55 -15.55 12.18 -12.03
CA GLN A 55 -16.70 11.46 -12.54
C GLN A 55 -17.74 12.45 -13.11
N LYS A 56 -18.89 11.96 -13.58
CA LYS A 56 -19.92 12.75 -14.32
C LYS A 56 -20.11 14.18 -13.76
N LYS A 57 -20.51 14.30 -12.49
CA LYS A 57 -20.84 15.60 -11.86
C LYS A 57 -19.96 15.94 -10.65
N GLY A 58 -18.96 15.11 -10.34
CA GLY A 58 -18.19 15.23 -9.10
C GLY A 58 -16.87 14.50 -9.14
N PHE A 59 -16.26 14.34 -7.97
CA PHE A 59 -14.92 13.82 -7.80
C PHE A 59 -14.90 12.75 -6.73
N THR A 60 -14.06 11.74 -6.94
CA THR A 60 -13.76 10.69 -5.96
C THR A 60 -12.28 10.67 -5.64
N ILE A 61 -11.92 10.34 -4.41
CA ILE A 61 -10.52 10.15 -4.02
C ILE A 61 -9.97 8.85 -4.61
N THR A 62 -8.70 8.86 -5.04
CA THR A 62 -7.99 7.66 -5.51
C THR A 62 -7.24 6.98 -4.35
N PRO A 63 -6.74 5.74 -4.50
CA PRO A 63 -5.83 5.14 -3.52
C PRO A 63 -4.62 6.03 -3.21
N ARG A 64 -4.07 6.68 -4.25
CA ARG A 64 -2.99 7.66 -4.09
C ARG A 64 -3.44 8.89 -3.27
N GLY A 65 -4.63 9.41 -3.53
CA GLY A 65 -5.22 10.48 -2.71
C GLY A 65 -5.40 10.10 -1.24
N LEU A 66 -5.81 8.85 -0.96
CA LEU A 66 -5.96 8.34 0.41
C LEU A 66 -4.61 8.31 1.15
N VAL A 67 -3.54 7.88 0.48
CA VAL A 67 -2.18 7.87 1.05
C VAL A 67 -1.69 9.30 1.33
N PHE A 68 -1.93 10.24 0.41
CA PHE A 68 -1.58 11.65 0.62
C PHE A 68 -2.37 12.24 1.79
N ALA A 69 -3.68 11.97 1.88
CA ALA A 69 -4.51 12.40 3.00
C ALA A 69 -3.98 11.85 4.33
N TYR A 70 -3.61 10.57 4.37
CA TYR A 70 -3.03 9.91 5.55
C TYR A 70 -1.76 10.62 6.06
N TYR A 71 -0.81 10.92 5.18
CA TYR A 71 0.45 11.55 5.58
C TYR A 71 0.33 13.04 5.89
N LEU A 72 -0.59 13.77 5.25
CA LEU A 72 -0.68 15.23 5.36
C LEU A 72 -1.66 15.70 6.43
N THR A 73 -2.74 14.97 6.70
CA THR A 73 -3.69 15.36 7.74
C THR A 73 -3.07 15.26 9.13
N LYS A 74 -3.53 16.15 10.03
CA LYS A 74 -3.25 16.10 11.47
C LYS A 74 -4.38 15.41 12.26
N LYS A 75 -5.48 15.05 11.59
CA LYS A 75 -6.69 14.52 12.23
C LYS A 75 -6.68 12.99 12.22
N ASP A 76 -6.56 12.37 13.39
CA ASP A 76 -6.41 10.91 13.48
C ASP A 76 -7.65 10.14 13.00
N ASN A 77 -8.85 10.71 13.14
CA ASN A 77 -10.07 10.12 12.59
C ASN A 77 -10.02 10.05 11.05
N ILE A 78 -9.45 11.06 10.38
CA ILE A 78 -9.27 11.06 8.92
C ILE A 78 -8.20 10.05 8.53
N ARG A 79 -7.08 9.97 9.27
CA ARG A 79 -6.05 8.95 9.03
C ARG A 79 -6.64 7.55 9.08
N LEU A 80 -7.43 7.25 10.11
CA LEU A 80 -8.06 5.94 10.26
C LEU A 80 -9.03 5.63 9.10
N GLN A 81 -9.89 6.58 8.72
CA GLN A 81 -10.80 6.41 7.58
C GLN A 81 -10.06 6.25 6.25
N ALA A 82 -8.97 6.99 6.05
CA ALA A 82 -8.14 6.88 4.86
C ALA A 82 -7.55 5.46 4.74
N LEU A 83 -7.02 4.92 5.85
CA LEU A 83 -6.50 3.55 5.88
C LEU A 83 -7.59 2.50 5.64
N GLN A 84 -8.78 2.66 6.21
CA GLN A 84 -9.92 1.76 5.97
C GLN A 84 -10.32 1.74 4.50
N LYS A 85 -10.48 2.92 3.89
CA LYS A 85 -10.81 3.03 2.46
C LYS A 85 -9.68 2.53 1.57
N LEU A 86 -8.43 2.68 2.00
CA LEU A 86 -7.28 2.17 1.27
C LEU A 86 -7.26 0.65 1.28
N LYS A 87 -7.57 0.02 2.43
CA LYS A 87 -7.76 -1.43 2.55
C LYS A 87 -8.77 -1.93 1.53
N GLU A 88 -9.95 -1.30 1.46
CA GLU A 88 -11.00 -1.65 0.51
C GLU A 88 -10.56 -1.45 -0.94
N SER A 89 -9.95 -0.31 -1.25
CA SER A 89 -9.52 0.05 -2.60
C SER A 89 -8.42 -0.88 -3.14
N TRP A 90 -7.50 -1.30 -2.27
CA TRP A 90 -6.48 -2.29 -2.59
C TRP A 90 -6.99 -3.73 -2.51
N LYS A 91 -8.24 -3.94 -2.10
CA LYS A 91 -8.82 -5.27 -1.83
C LYS A 91 -7.90 -6.09 -0.92
N TYR A 92 -7.39 -5.45 0.13
CA TYR A 92 -6.45 -6.07 1.06
C TYR A 92 -7.19 -6.83 2.15
N ASP A 93 -6.86 -8.10 2.33
CA ASP A 93 -7.60 -9.01 3.21
C ASP A 93 -7.11 -8.94 4.67
N GLY A 94 -5.94 -8.34 4.91
CA GLY A 94 -5.35 -8.21 6.24
C GLY A 94 -5.90 -7.05 7.09
N SER A 95 -5.15 -6.65 8.11
CA SER A 95 -5.61 -5.62 9.06
C SER A 95 -5.27 -4.20 8.62
N VAL A 96 -6.01 -3.22 9.13
CA VAL A 96 -5.69 -1.79 8.94
C VAL A 96 -4.34 -1.42 9.57
N ASN A 97 -3.95 -2.11 10.64
CA ASN A 97 -2.66 -1.88 11.32
C ASN A 97 -1.48 -2.34 10.44
N GLU A 98 -1.64 -3.40 9.66
CA GLU A 98 -0.63 -3.84 8.68
C GLU A 98 -0.39 -2.76 7.62
N ILE A 99 -1.46 -2.15 7.09
CA ILE A 99 -1.35 -1.03 6.14
C ILE A 99 -0.67 0.18 6.80
N ARG A 100 -1.07 0.52 8.03
CA ARG A 100 -0.46 1.64 8.76
C ARG A 100 1.04 1.45 8.91
N SER A 101 1.46 0.30 9.46
CA SER A 101 2.88 0.03 9.70
C SER A 101 3.68 0.05 8.40
N PHE A 102 3.15 -0.56 7.35
CA PHE A 102 3.79 -0.54 6.03
C PHE A 102 3.95 0.88 5.48
N LEU A 103 2.91 1.72 5.56
CA LEU A 103 2.99 3.10 5.10
C LEU A 103 3.96 3.94 5.94
N ASP A 104 4.04 3.69 7.25
CA ASP A 104 4.99 4.42 8.10
C ASP A 104 6.43 4.03 7.77
N ALA A 105 6.71 2.75 7.58
CA ALA A 105 8.02 2.25 7.13
C ALA A 105 8.38 2.77 5.73
N LEU A 106 7.42 2.78 4.80
CA LEU A 106 7.62 3.36 3.47
C LEU A 106 7.95 4.86 3.55
N ASN A 107 7.27 5.64 4.39
CA ASN A 107 7.55 7.06 4.55
C ASN A 107 8.97 7.30 5.08
N GLN A 108 9.41 6.49 6.04
CA GLN A 108 10.79 6.53 6.54
C GLN A 108 11.80 6.19 5.44
N PHE A 109 11.53 5.15 4.65
CA PHE A 109 12.34 4.78 3.48
C PHE A 109 12.43 5.94 2.49
N LEU A 110 11.31 6.52 2.07
CA LEU A 110 11.27 7.62 1.10
C LEU A 110 12.05 8.83 1.60
N LYS A 111 11.91 9.19 2.88
CA LYS A 111 12.68 10.28 3.50
C LYS A 111 14.19 10.00 3.52
N LYS A 112 14.59 8.78 3.89
CA LYS A 112 15.99 8.38 3.97
C LYS A 112 16.71 8.47 2.62
N TYR A 113 16.02 8.13 1.53
CA TYR A 113 16.57 8.16 0.17
C TYR A 113 16.16 9.42 -0.62
N GLU A 114 15.59 10.42 0.04
CA GLU A 114 15.13 11.68 -0.57
C GLU A 114 14.19 11.49 -1.77
N ILE A 115 13.40 10.41 -1.77
CA ILE A 115 12.44 10.10 -2.81
C ILE A 115 11.16 10.90 -2.54
N SER A 116 10.74 11.68 -3.53
CA SER A 116 9.48 12.44 -3.42
C SER A 116 8.28 11.50 -3.36
N LEU A 117 7.35 11.75 -2.43
CA LEU A 117 6.10 10.98 -2.32
C LEU A 117 5.31 10.95 -3.65
N ILE A 118 5.45 11.99 -4.47
CA ILE A 118 4.74 12.10 -5.74
C ILE A 118 5.26 11.16 -6.83
N SER A 119 6.49 10.65 -6.73
CA SER A 119 7.00 9.69 -7.71
C SER A 119 6.45 8.27 -7.50
N VAL A 120 5.81 7.99 -6.35
CA VAL A 120 5.38 6.64 -5.99
C VAL A 120 3.95 6.34 -6.47
N CYS A 121 3.78 5.24 -7.21
CA CYS A 121 2.49 4.82 -7.74
C CYS A 121 1.65 4.03 -6.71
N PHE A 122 0.88 4.74 -5.89
CA PHE A 122 0.00 4.14 -4.88
C PHE A 122 -1.32 3.56 -5.41
N ASN A 123 -1.68 3.87 -6.66
CA ASN A 123 -2.89 3.34 -7.29
C ASN A 123 -2.79 1.82 -7.55
N HIS A 124 -1.57 1.29 -7.67
CA HIS A 124 -1.31 -0.13 -7.83
C HIS A 124 -0.46 -0.63 -6.65
N PRO A 125 -1.02 -1.40 -5.70
CA PRO A 125 -0.30 -1.79 -4.49
C PRO A 125 0.99 -2.56 -4.81
N LEU A 126 1.00 -3.40 -5.86
CA LEU A 126 2.18 -4.15 -6.27
C LEU A 126 3.39 -3.26 -6.57
N SER A 127 3.20 -2.08 -7.14
CA SER A 127 4.29 -1.15 -7.41
C SER A 127 5.00 -0.69 -6.13
N VAL A 128 4.23 -0.42 -5.08
CA VAL A 128 4.75 0.04 -3.78
C VAL A 128 5.40 -1.12 -3.03
N ILE A 129 4.89 -2.33 -3.22
CA ILE A 129 5.38 -3.56 -2.59
C ILE A 129 6.69 -3.99 -3.19
N SER A 130 6.81 -3.98 -4.53
CA SER A 130 8.07 -4.23 -5.22
C SER A 130 9.16 -3.24 -4.80
N LEU A 131 8.81 -1.98 -4.54
CA LEU A 131 9.76 -0.99 -4.03
C LEU A 131 10.32 -1.35 -2.65
N MET A 132 9.47 -1.88 -1.76
CA MET A 132 9.84 -2.21 -0.38
C MET A 132 10.37 -3.63 -0.19
N LEU A 133 10.18 -4.52 -1.17
CA LEU A 133 10.57 -5.94 -1.10
C LEU A 133 12.07 -6.14 -0.78
N PRO A 134 13.02 -5.40 -1.37
CA PRO A 134 14.44 -5.54 -1.02
C PRO A 134 14.76 -5.21 0.44
N LYS A 135 13.84 -4.52 1.13
CA LYS A 135 13.95 -4.12 2.53
C LYS A 135 13.08 -4.94 3.47
N ALA A 136 12.40 -5.98 2.99
CA ALA A 136 11.42 -6.68 3.83
C ALA A 136 12.00 -7.22 5.15
N LYS A 137 13.25 -7.66 5.17
CA LYS A 137 13.93 -8.13 6.40
C LYS A 137 14.16 -7.05 7.46
N GLU A 138 14.19 -5.77 7.04
CA GLU A 138 14.34 -4.61 7.93
C GLU A 138 12.98 -4.12 8.46
N LEU A 139 11.87 -4.65 7.93
CA LEU A 139 10.53 -4.24 8.31
C LEU A 139 10.02 -5.01 9.52
N ASP A 140 9.05 -4.43 10.23
CA ASP A 140 8.34 -5.11 11.29
C ASP A 140 7.43 -6.23 10.76
N GLU A 141 6.95 -7.09 11.66
CA GLU A 141 6.14 -8.24 11.31
C GLU A 141 4.84 -7.86 10.58
N PHE A 142 4.20 -6.76 10.99
CA PHE A 142 2.98 -6.26 10.35
C PHE A 142 3.21 -5.88 8.89
N SER A 143 4.30 -5.18 8.59
CA SER A 143 4.66 -4.79 7.23
C SER A 143 5.09 -5.99 6.39
N GLN A 144 5.83 -6.94 6.99
CA GLN A 144 6.21 -8.20 6.31
C GLN A 144 4.98 -9.02 5.92
N ARG A 145 3.98 -9.14 6.81
CA ARG A 145 2.70 -9.81 6.51
C ARG A 145 1.99 -9.14 5.34
N LEU A 146 1.97 -7.81 5.28
CA LEU A 146 1.38 -7.08 4.16
C LEU A 146 2.06 -7.42 2.84
N LEU A 147 3.40 -7.36 2.80
CA LEU A 147 4.16 -7.72 1.61
C LEU A 147 3.83 -9.16 1.16
N ALA A 148 3.89 -10.11 2.09
CA ALA A 148 3.63 -11.51 1.80
C ALA A 148 2.21 -11.75 1.25
N ARG A 149 1.17 -11.15 1.85
CA ARG A 149 -0.23 -11.31 1.36
C ARG A 149 -0.41 -10.84 -0.08
N PHE A 150 0.17 -9.71 -0.44
CA PHE A 150 0.07 -9.21 -1.81
C PHE A 150 0.88 -10.04 -2.80
N ILE A 151 2.06 -10.53 -2.39
CA ILE A 151 2.86 -11.43 -3.22
C ILE A 151 2.08 -12.75 -3.47
N LEU A 152 1.53 -13.35 -2.42
CA LEU A 152 0.67 -14.54 -2.52
C LEU A 152 -0.56 -14.34 -3.41
N LYS A 153 -1.11 -13.12 -3.44
CA LYS A 153 -2.25 -12.77 -4.29
C LYS A 153 -1.87 -12.53 -5.75
N ALA A 154 -0.64 -12.09 -6.01
CA ALA A 154 -0.18 -11.69 -7.33
C ALA A 154 0.48 -12.82 -8.13
N PHE A 155 1.12 -13.77 -7.47
CA PHE A 155 1.89 -14.83 -8.10
C PHE A 155 1.25 -16.21 -7.90
N PRO A 156 1.47 -17.16 -8.83
CA PRO A 156 1.03 -18.54 -8.66
C PRO A 156 1.61 -19.18 -7.40
N THR A 157 0.75 -19.80 -6.60
CA THR A 157 1.13 -20.50 -5.36
C THR A 157 1.07 -22.01 -5.52
N VAL A 158 1.96 -22.74 -4.87
CA VAL A 158 1.83 -24.19 -4.64
C VAL A 158 1.20 -24.46 -3.28
N VAL A 159 0.52 -25.60 -3.16
CA VAL A 159 -0.01 -26.09 -1.87
C VAL A 159 0.93 -27.16 -1.36
N LEU A 160 1.56 -26.92 -0.22
CA LEU A 160 2.43 -27.89 0.45
C LEU A 160 1.59 -29.02 1.07
N PRO A 161 2.17 -30.19 1.40
CA PRO A 161 1.44 -31.30 2.01
C PRO A 161 0.71 -30.96 3.32
N THR A 162 1.20 -29.96 4.05
CA THR A 162 0.56 -29.41 5.27
C THR A 162 -0.70 -28.58 4.97
N GLY A 163 -0.97 -28.31 3.70
CA GLY A 163 -2.03 -27.42 3.23
C GLY A 163 -1.66 -25.93 3.27
N CYS A 164 -0.40 -25.59 3.56
CA CYS A 164 0.11 -24.22 3.49
C CYS A 164 0.24 -23.79 2.02
N LYS A 165 -0.13 -22.54 1.70
CA LYS A 165 0.10 -21.97 0.36
C LYS A 165 1.45 -21.27 0.35
N ALA A 166 2.28 -21.53 -0.64
CA ALA A 166 3.61 -20.94 -0.72
C ALA A 166 4.02 -20.62 -2.15
N ILE A 167 4.91 -19.63 -2.30
CA ILE A 167 5.64 -19.35 -3.53
C ILE A 167 7.07 -19.76 -3.30
N ILE A 168 7.53 -20.81 -3.96
CA ILE A 168 8.87 -21.37 -3.75
C ILE A 168 9.88 -20.65 -4.63
N SER A 169 11.04 -20.35 -4.04
CA SER A 169 12.22 -19.83 -4.71
C SER A 169 13.46 -20.52 -4.16
N PHE A 170 14.62 -20.24 -4.76
CA PHE A 170 15.90 -20.85 -4.38
C PHE A 170 16.90 -19.74 -4.10
N ASP A 171 17.67 -19.89 -3.02
CA ASP A 171 18.74 -18.94 -2.72
C ASP A 171 19.98 -19.20 -3.59
N GLU A 172 21.01 -18.38 -3.41
CA GLU A 172 22.27 -18.46 -4.17
C GLU A 172 22.98 -19.82 -4.03
N LYS A 173 22.67 -20.58 -2.97
CA LYS A 173 23.22 -21.92 -2.72
C LYS A 173 22.32 -23.04 -3.26
N GLY A 174 21.21 -22.68 -3.90
CA GLY A 174 20.20 -23.63 -4.37
C GLY A 174 19.33 -24.20 -3.25
N GLU A 175 19.34 -23.62 -2.04
CA GLU A 175 18.42 -24.06 -0.98
C GLU A 175 17.01 -23.49 -1.24
N PRO A 176 15.96 -24.34 -1.19
CA PRO A 176 14.61 -23.87 -1.41
C PRO A 176 14.10 -23.07 -0.20
N TYR A 177 13.34 -22.00 -0.47
CA TYR A 177 12.64 -21.22 0.54
C TYR A 177 11.30 -20.71 -0.01
N ALA A 178 10.39 -20.31 0.88
CA ALA A 178 9.17 -19.62 0.48
C ALA A 178 9.42 -18.11 0.38
N LEU A 179 9.31 -17.55 -0.83
CA LEU A 179 9.29 -16.11 -1.04
C LEU A 179 8.17 -15.47 -0.23
N ALA A 180 6.98 -16.06 -0.28
CA ALA A 180 5.86 -15.76 0.61
C ALA A 180 5.10 -17.05 0.93
N ALA A 181 4.58 -17.18 2.14
CA ALA A 181 3.82 -18.33 2.60
C ALA A 181 2.63 -17.90 3.46
N ASP A 182 1.51 -18.61 3.32
CA ASP A 182 0.37 -18.61 4.22
C ASP A 182 0.34 -19.97 4.91
N CYS A 183 0.98 -20.03 6.08
CA CYS A 183 1.10 -21.21 6.90
C CYS A 183 -0.09 -21.32 7.86
N LYS A 184 -0.64 -22.53 8.03
CA LYS A 184 -1.76 -22.75 8.96
C LYS A 184 -1.38 -22.49 10.42
N ASP A 185 -0.17 -22.90 10.80
CA ASP A 185 0.28 -22.85 12.19
C ASP A 185 0.97 -21.52 12.53
N GLU A 186 1.78 -21.01 11.61
CA GLU A 186 2.62 -19.83 11.84
C GLU A 186 2.02 -18.54 11.25
N GLY A 187 0.99 -18.63 10.42
CA GLY A 187 0.40 -17.50 9.71
C GLY A 187 1.19 -17.09 8.46
N VAL A 188 1.12 -15.80 8.12
CA VAL A 188 1.65 -15.29 6.85
C VAL A 188 3.07 -14.75 7.00
N HIS A 189 3.99 -15.22 6.16
CA HIS A 189 5.42 -14.90 6.23
C HIS A 189 6.03 -14.59 4.86
N ILE A 190 7.13 -13.83 4.87
CA ILE A 190 7.99 -13.57 3.70
C ILE A 190 9.37 -14.19 3.94
N PHE A 191 10.06 -14.64 2.88
CA PHE A 191 11.39 -15.25 2.98
C PHE A 191 11.50 -16.39 4.02
N HIS A 192 10.46 -17.21 4.10
CA HIS A 192 10.31 -18.23 5.14
C HIS A 192 11.00 -19.55 4.76
N LYS A 193 11.84 -20.08 5.64
CA LYS A 193 12.45 -21.42 5.52
C LYS A 193 11.70 -22.39 6.42
N CYS A 194 11.26 -23.52 5.87
CA CYS A 194 10.48 -24.53 6.57
C CYS A 194 11.01 -25.95 6.26
N PRO A 195 11.10 -26.86 7.24
CA PRO A 195 11.55 -28.24 7.02
C PRO A 195 10.77 -28.98 5.92
N TYR A 196 9.46 -28.69 5.76
CA TYR A 196 8.63 -29.31 4.72
C TYR A 196 9.03 -28.87 3.31
N ILE A 197 9.42 -27.60 3.13
CA ILE A 197 9.90 -27.07 1.85
C ILE A 197 11.23 -27.75 1.50
N ASN A 198 12.15 -27.80 2.47
CA ASN A 198 13.44 -28.44 2.27
C ASN A 198 13.29 -29.91 1.90
N LYS A 199 12.38 -30.66 2.51
CA LYS A 199 12.17 -32.09 2.17
C LYS A 199 11.59 -32.32 0.78
N TYR A 200 10.76 -31.40 0.29
CA TYR A 200 10.01 -31.61 -0.96
C TYR A 200 10.71 -31.02 -2.20
N PHE A 201 11.55 -30.01 -2.00
CA PHE A 201 12.22 -29.27 -3.07
C PHE A 201 13.75 -29.29 -2.95
N SER A 202 14.33 -30.13 -2.07
CA SER A 202 15.78 -30.35 -2.07
C SER A 202 16.17 -30.95 -3.42
N VAL A 203 16.90 -30.16 -4.20
CA VAL A 203 17.55 -30.65 -5.41
C VAL A 203 18.66 -31.59 -4.93
N GLU A 204 18.60 -32.87 -5.30
CA GLU A 204 19.79 -33.70 -5.28
C GLU A 204 20.80 -33.03 -6.21
N VAL A 205 21.76 -32.30 -5.64
CA VAL A 205 22.89 -31.76 -6.39
C VAL A 205 23.72 -32.97 -6.81
N LYS A 206 23.37 -33.58 -7.95
CA LYS A 206 24.26 -34.54 -8.60
C LYS A 206 25.48 -33.74 -9.06
N PRO A 207 26.68 -34.02 -8.54
CA PRO A 207 27.88 -33.38 -9.03
C PRO A 207 28.02 -33.74 -10.52
N ARG A 208 28.20 -32.71 -11.36
CA ARG A 208 28.64 -32.87 -12.74
C ARG A 208 30.14 -33.11 -12.77
#